data_AF-A0A9C7VY18-F1
#
_entry.id   AF-A0A9C7VY18-F1
#
_cell.length_a   1.000
_cell.length_b   1.000
_cell.length_c   1.000
_cell.angle_alpha   90.00
_cell.angle_beta   90.00
_cell.angle_gamma   90.00
#
_symmetry.space_group_name_H-M   'P 1'
#
loop_
_entity.id
_entity.type
_entity.pdbx_description
1 polymer ?
#
loop_
_entity_poly.entity_id
_entity_poly.type
_entity_poly.pdbx_seq_one_letter_code
_entity_poly.pdbx_strand_id
1 'polypeptide(L)'
;MNIIHQALDFVQRLLHPDDPRRCPRCKKGMTRKNGTREVTIRGLDAVRKERHQNWWCHLCQKSYYVPDPGGEKYARYPQESE
;
A
#
# COMPACT_ATOMS: atom_id res chain seq x y z
N MET A 1 11.03 18.61 17.09
CA MET A 1 10.94 18.05 15.72
C MET A 1 12.06 18.68 14.88
N ASN A 2 12.87 17.88 14.19
CA ASN A 2 14.06 18.37 13.48
C ASN A 2 13.92 18.07 11.98
N ILE A 3 13.91 19.13 11.16
CA ILE A 3 13.59 19.08 9.73
C ILE A 3 14.61 18.26 8.92
N ILE A 4 15.85 18.21 9.39
CA ILE A 4 16.92 17.41 8.76
C ILE A 4 16.62 15.91 8.89
N HIS A 5 16.09 15.48 10.04
CA HIS A 5 15.72 14.08 10.24
C HIS A 5 14.53 13.67 9.37
N GLN A 6 13.57 14.57 9.13
CA GLN A 6 12.45 14.31 8.22
C GLN A 6 12.91 14.20 6.76
N ALA A 7 13.83 15.06 6.33
CA ALA A 7 14.39 15.00 4.98
C ALA A 7 15.17 13.70 4.74
N LEU A 8 15.98 13.26 5.72
CA LEU A 8 16.69 11.99 5.65
C LEU A 8 15.74 10.79 5.61
N ASP A 9 14.70 10.78 6.45
CA ASP A 9 13.69 9.71 6.48
C ASP A 9 12.92 9.63 5.15
N PHE A 10 12.64 10.79 4.53
CA PHE A 10 12.03 10.86 3.20
C PHE A 10 12.93 10.27 2.11
N VAL A 11 14.21 10.68 2.06
CA VAL A 11 15.17 10.15 1.08
C VAL A 11 15.39 8.64 1.27
N GLN A 12 15.45 8.16 2.51
CA GLN A 12 15.56 6.73 2.80
C GLN A 12 14.34 5.94 2.30
N ARG A 13 13.12 6.48 2.42
CA ARG A 13 11.90 5.83 1.88
C ARG A 13 11.88 5.80 0.35
N LEU A 14 12.48 6.78 -0.33
CA LEU A 14 12.62 6.78 -1.78
C LEU A 14 13.64 5.74 -2.26
N LEU A 15 14.78 5.65 -1.58
CA LEU A 15 15.85 4.71 -1.93
C LEU A 15 15.51 3.25 -1.57
N HIS A 16 14.74 3.06 -0.51
CA HIS A 16 14.31 1.76 -0.02
C HIS A 16 12.79 1.76 0.16
N PRO A 17 12.02 1.64 -0.95
CA PRO A 17 10.57 1.55 -0.87
C PRO A 17 10.20 0.43 0.12
N ASP A 18 9.38 0.77 1.11
CA ASP A 18 8.89 -0.19 2.10
C ASP A 18 8.29 -1.38 1.34
N ASP A 19 8.82 -2.59 1.55
CA ASP A 19 8.28 -3.79 0.94
C ASP A 19 6.81 -3.92 1.38
N PRO A 20 5.84 -3.87 0.44
CA PRO A 20 4.42 -3.94 0.77
C PRO A 20 4.09 -5.23 1.53
N ARG A 21 4.91 -6.27 1.43
CA ARG A 21 4.72 -7.53 2.15
C ARG A 21 5.19 -7.46 3.60
N ARG A 22 5.64 -6.30 4.11
CA ARG A 22 6.00 -6.11 5.52
C ARG A 22 4.86 -5.51 6.34
N CYS A 23 4.73 -6.00 7.57
CA CYS A 23 3.74 -5.50 8.50
C CYS A 23 3.99 -4.03 8.82
N PRO A 24 2.99 -3.14 8.71
CA PRO A 24 3.17 -1.70 8.98
C PRO A 24 3.50 -1.41 10.44
N ARG A 25 3.18 -2.33 11.37
CA ARG A 25 3.43 -2.16 12.81
C ARG A 25 4.77 -2.73 13.27
N CYS A 26 5.12 -3.95 12.86
CA CYS A 26 6.33 -4.63 13.35
C CYS A 26 7.43 -4.79 12.28
N LYS A 27 7.18 -4.33 11.05
CA LYS A 27 8.11 -4.37 9.90
C LYS A 27 8.62 -5.76 9.50
N LYS A 28 8.10 -6.83 10.11
CA LYS A 28 8.38 -8.23 9.73
C LYS A 28 7.53 -8.65 8.53
N GLY A 29 8.02 -9.63 7.79
CA GLY A 29 7.32 -10.20 6.64
C GLY A 29 5.95 -10.75 7.03
N MET A 30 4.97 -10.50 6.18
CA MET A 30 3.61 -11.02 6.28
C MET A 30 3.45 -12.22 5.35
N THR A 31 2.55 -13.12 5.70
CA THR A 31 2.17 -14.28 4.88
C THR A 31 0.90 -13.96 4.11
N ARG A 32 0.75 -14.55 2.91
CA ARG A 32 -0.47 -14.40 2.12
C ARG A 32 -1.62 -15.07 2.87
N LYS A 33 -2.72 -14.34 3.10
CA LYS A 33 -3.93 -14.90 3.71
C LYS A 33 -4.83 -15.50 2.63
N ASN A 34 -5.45 -16.64 2.90
CA ASN A 34 -6.44 -17.20 1.97
C ASN A 34 -7.66 -16.28 1.87
N GLY A 35 -8.07 -15.98 0.64
CA GLY A 35 -9.19 -15.08 0.34
C GLY A 35 -8.77 -13.66 -0.05
N THR A 36 -9.66 -12.99 -0.77
CA THR A 36 -9.54 -11.58 -1.16
C THR A 36 -10.60 -10.74 -0.45
N ARG A 37 -10.30 -9.47 -0.21
CA ARG A 37 -11.25 -8.49 0.33
C ARG A 37 -11.81 -7.67 -0.82
N GLU A 38 -13.12 -7.49 -0.86
CA GLU A 38 -13.73 -6.51 -1.77
C GLU A 38 -13.55 -5.10 -1.20
N VAL A 39 -12.98 -4.21 -2.00
CA VAL A 39 -12.77 -2.80 -1.68
C VAL A 39 -13.53 -1.97 -2.70
N THR A 40 -14.35 -1.05 -2.20
CA THR A 40 -15.05 -0.09 -3.06
C THR A 40 -14.18 1.14 -3.21
N ILE A 41 -13.73 1.40 -4.43
CA ILE A 41 -12.96 2.58 -4.78
C ILE A 41 -13.94 3.58 -5.39
N ARG A 42 -14.04 4.75 -4.77
CA ARG A 42 -14.85 5.87 -5.27
C ARG A 42 -13.92 6.87 -5.95
N GLY A 43 -13.97 6.90 -7.29
CA GLY A 43 -13.35 7.95 -8.08
C GLY A 43 -14.33 9.10 -8.32
N LEU A 44 -13.84 10.17 -8.92
CA LEU A 44 -14.66 11.31 -9.35
C LEU A 44 -15.69 10.90 -10.42
N ASP A 45 -15.32 9.99 -11.32
CA ASP A 45 -16.17 9.58 -12.45
C ASP A 45 -16.98 8.30 -12.21
N ALA A 46 -16.52 7.42 -11.30
CA ALA A 46 -17.16 6.12 -11.10
C ALA A 46 -16.86 5.48 -9.74
N VAL A 47 -17.80 4.66 -9.29
CA VAL A 47 -17.62 3.74 -8.16
C VAL A 47 -17.34 2.35 -8.72
N ARG A 48 -16.18 1.78 -8.39
CA ARG A 48 -15.80 0.42 -8.79
C ARG A 48 -15.49 -0.44 -7.58
N LYS A 49 -15.74 -1.74 -7.73
CA LYS A 49 -15.42 -2.76 -6.72
C LYS A 49 -14.24 -3.58 -7.21
N GLU A 50 -13.20 -3.68 -6.39
CA GLU A 50 -12.02 -4.48 -6.69
C GLU A 50 -11.79 -5.52 -5.59
N ARG A 51 -11.22 -6.66 -5.97
CA ARG A 51 -10.84 -7.72 -5.03
C ARG A 51 -9.34 -7.66 -4.78
N HIS A 52 -8.98 -7.47 -3.52
CA HIS A 52 -7.61 -7.24 -3.10
C HIS A 52 -7.09 -8.38 -2.22
N GLN A 53 -5.81 -8.71 -2.36
CA GLN A 53 -5.18 -9.76 -1.56
C GLN A 53 -4.91 -9.28 -0.13
N ASN A 54 -5.34 -10.07 0.86
CA ASN A 54 -5.01 -9.81 2.27
C ASN A 54 -3.70 -10.48 2.66
N TRP A 55 -2.99 -9.84 3.59
CA TRP A 55 -1.75 -10.33 4.18
C TRP A 55 -1.92 -10.49 5.69
N TRP A 56 -1.32 -11.52 6.27
CA TRP A 56 -1.39 -11.84 7.68
C TRP A 56 -0.03 -11.65 8.36
N CYS A 57 -0.02 -10.91 9.46
CA CYS A 57 1.16 -10.84 10.32
C CYS A 57 0.97 -11.78 11.51
N HIS A 58 1.82 -12.81 11.61
CA HIS A 58 1.76 -13.78 12.72
C HIS A 58 2.13 -13.16 14.08
N LEU A 59 2.97 -12.12 14.10
CA LEU A 59 3.39 -11.45 15.34
C LEU A 59 2.33 -10.49 15.86
N CYS A 60 1.73 -9.70 14.97
CA CYS A 60 0.67 -8.77 15.35
C CYS A 60 -0.71 -9.43 15.42
N GLN A 61 -0.82 -10.68 14.95
CA GLN A 61 -2.06 -11.46 14.83
C GLN A 61 -3.18 -10.65 14.16
N LYS A 62 -2.82 -9.93 13.08
CA LYS A 62 -3.73 -9.05 12.35
C LYS A 62 -3.55 -9.21 10.85
N SER A 63 -4.65 -9.01 10.13
CA SER A 63 -4.66 -8.92 8.67
C SER A 63 -4.55 -7.48 8.20
N TYR A 64 -3.77 -7.28 7.15
CA TYR A 64 -3.55 -5.99 6.51
C TYR A 64 -3.90 -6.11 5.02
N TYR A 65 -4.53 -5.05 4.51
CA TYR A 65 -4.61 -4.84 3.07
C TYR A 65 -3.34 -4.10 2.64
N VAL A 66 -2.73 -4.57 1.56
CA VAL A 66 -1.63 -3.85 0.94
C VAL A 66 -1.92 -3.76 -0.54
N PRO A 67 -1.93 -2.55 -1.13
CA PRO A 67 -2.07 -2.38 -2.56
C PRO A 67 -1.00 -3.15 -3.29
N ASP A 68 -1.38 -3.87 -4.35
CA ASP A 68 -0.38 -4.48 -5.22
C ASP A 68 0.40 -3.36 -5.92
N PRO A 69 1.73 -3.25 -5.73
CA PRO A 69 2.54 -2.20 -6.37
C PRO A 69 2.58 -2.35 -7.91
N GLY A 70 2.18 -3.52 -8.43
CA GLY A 70 2.02 -3.74 -9.87
C GLY A 70 0.71 -3.20 -10.45
N GLY A 71 -0.33 -3.00 -9.62
CA GLY A 71 -1.63 -2.48 -10.04
C GLY A 71 -1.63 -0.97 -10.23
N GLU A 72 -0.82 -0.24 -9.44
CA GLU A 72 -0.65 1.21 -9.58
C GLU A 72 0.07 1.63 -10.88
N LYS A 73 0.78 0.70 -11.55
CA LYS A 73 1.40 0.96 -12.87
C LYS A 73 0.38 1.28 -13.96
N TYR A 74 -0.90 0.98 -13.73
CA TYR A 74 -2.02 1.32 -14.60
C TYR A 74 -2.98 2.33 -13.98
N ALA A 75 -2.63 2.93 -12.85
CA ALA A 75 -3.30 4.14 -12.40
C ALA A 75 -2.93 5.24 -13.40
N ARG A 76 -3.73 5.36 -14.48
CA ARG A 76 -3.73 6.55 -15.33
C ARG A 76 -3.91 7.74 -14.40
N TYR A 77 -2.86 8.54 -14.25
CA TYR A 77 -3.03 9.93 -13.87
C TYR A 77 -4.03 10.52 -14.87
N PRO A 78 -5.12 11.16 -14.43
CA PRO A 78 -5.91 11.96 -15.35
C PRO A 78 -4.95 12.96 -15.97
N GLN A 79 -4.82 12.88 -17.28
CA GLN A 79 -4.08 13.86 -18.07
C GLN A 79 -4.86 15.15 -17.91
N GLU A 80 -4.32 16.10 -17.13
CA GLU A 80 -4.87 17.45 -17.04
C GLU A 80 -4.86 18.04 -18.45
N SER A 81 -6.03 18.16 -19.05
CA SER A 81 -6.24 18.88 -20.30
C SER A 81 -6.51 20.34 -19.98
N GLU A 82 -5.64 21.19 -20.52
CA GLU A 82 -5.67 22.67 -20.61
C GLU A 82 -7.05 23.26 -20.96
#